data_AF-A0A0F0HIE2-F1
#
_entry.id   AF-A0A0F0HIE2-F1
#
_cell.length_a   1.000
_cell.length_b   1.000
_cell.length_c   1.000
_cell.angle_alpha   90.00
_cell.angle_beta   90.00
_cell.angle_gamma   90.00
#
_symmetry.space_group_name_H-M   'P 1'
#
loop_
_entity.id
_entity.type
_entity.pdbx_description
1 polymer ?
#
loop_
_entity_poly.entity_id
_entity_poly.type
_entity_poly.pdbx_seq_one_letter_code
_entity_poly.pdbx_strand_id
1 'polypeptide(L)'
;MKGQQNRSGQRSEAGPEHGVPERPPSPGGRGGGPAVARMLRLQQAVGNAAVGNAVVAARQAPSAAGSPAADAPSPAGARTASFRTVREPEIHGTFEPGGEQGGAGVVALVPATVGGPDLLDIAERYRDQGFENAADSRRKLALVIGVNAWAGGDKALEKVAAKVDRFRGSWNDDRFPVGVLGFTWSSDAVASVADIGQRTIPYGQLRQHILDQPVVPQLVNGLKELGRTEVYLHTSDSDTLSFRTAAGPLFSAAAERHLDAGAPDLLSGGYATPVADPHTGDGRLVELAGKLDLAVRDAMAGVDPRLVYFPEPNTFVRVRTDWDLDRLEPGIGFGEGANEGQSLVDSTHRVRERNGIEVVQTFDSRLAVTTDPDRIGRKVGEHPLGHPVTEDSIGRLFELAQSHARRQEWADRVAARYGLDPRAKEELATKVYAGLTNVEMLTGAAGLDPRPELVGQKFRDSLNGFDDTVIAVAIVTRRALLNSLLDACRQLTPDS
;
A
#
# COMPACT_ATOMS: atom_id res chain seq x y z
N MET A 1 9.73 -46.52 -42.68
CA MET A 1 9.51 -47.92 -43.11
C MET A 1 10.26 -48.83 -42.16
N LYS A 2 9.53 -49.77 -41.49
CA LYS A 2 9.90 -51.08 -40.89
C LYS A 2 11.28 -51.21 -40.20
N GLY A 3 11.44 -51.77 -39.01
CA GLY A 3 10.60 -52.60 -38.13
C GLY A 3 11.44 -52.94 -36.87
N GLN A 4 10.81 -53.15 -35.70
CA GLN A 4 10.58 -54.48 -35.08
C GLN A 4 11.88 -55.21 -34.66
N GLN A 5 12.04 -55.91 -33.54
CA GLN A 5 11.23 -56.40 -32.42
C GLN A 5 12.28 -56.99 -31.42
N ASN A 6 12.24 -56.73 -30.11
CA ASN A 6 11.45 -57.39 -29.06
C ASN A 6 11.98 -58.76 -28.54
N ARG A 7 11.90 -58.91 -27.20
CA ARG A 7 11.83 -60.14 -26.36
C ARG A 7 13.16 -60.83 -25.97
N SER A 8 13.34 -61.45 -24.79
CA SER A 8 12.56 -61.64 -23.55
C SER A 8 13.32 -62.61 -22.61
N GLY A 9 13.08 -62.55 -21.29
CA GLY A 9 13.20 -63.69 -20.34
C GLY A 9 14.20 -63.45 -19.20
N GLN A 10 13.83 -63.17 -17.95
CA GLN A 10 13.11 -63.91 -16.88
C GLN A 10 14.00 -64.75 -15.93
N ARG A 11 13.90 -64.40 -14.62
CA ARG A 11 13.98 -65.22 -13.37
C ARG A 11 15.35 -65.84 -13.03
N SER A 12 15.79 -66.08 -11.80
CA SER A 12 15.43 -65.83 -10.37
C SER A 12 16.67 -66.33 -9.57
N GLU A 13 17.09 -65.78 -8.43
CA GLU A 13 16.90 -66.35 -7.07
C GLU A 13 17.99 -65.79 -6.12
N ALA A 14 17.61 -65.68 -4.84
CA ALA A 14 18.38 -65.88 -3.60
C ALA A 14 19.70 -65.12 -3.31
N GLY A 15 19.74 -64.44 -2.15
CA GLY A 15 20.96 -63.99 -1.46
C GLY A 15 21.81 -65.16 -0.91
N PRO A 16 22.97 -64.88 -0.29
CA PRO A 16 22.98 -64.32 1.06
C PRO A 16 24.11 -63.30 1.36
N GLU A 17 24.06 -62.85 2.62
CA GLU A 17 24.87 -61.89 3.36
C GLU A 17 26.40 -61.95 3.19
N HIS A 18 27.02 -60.76 3.17
CA HIS A 18 28.15 -60.30 4.00
C HIS A 18 29.12 -59.43 3.19
N GLY A 19 29.37 -58.21 3.68
CA GLY A 19 30.46 -57.36 3.19
C GLY A 19 30.21 -55.88 3.40
N VAL A 20 30.57 -55.38 4.58
CA VAL A 20 30.81 -53.96 4.84
C VAL A 20 31.95 -53.49 3.93
N PRO A 21 31.83 -52.29 3.32
CA PRO A 21 32.92 -51.33 3.51
C PRO A 21 32.42 -49.90 3.78
N GLU A 22 32.97 -49.36 4.86
CA GLU A 22 33.49 -48.00 5.06
C GLU A 22 32.78 -46.81 4.37
N ARG A 23 32.18 -45.98 5.23
CA ARG A 23 31.83 -44.58 4.97
C ARG A 23 33.09 -43.75 4.66
N PRO A 24 33.11 -42.91 3.60
CA PRO A 24 33.97 -41.75 3.56
C PRO A 24 33.40 -40.62 4.46
N PRO A 25 34.28 -39.77 5.03
CA PRO A 25 33.90 -38.78 6.04
C PRO A 25 33.12 -37.60 5.44
N SER A 26 32.05 -37.19 6.11
CA SER A 26 31.36 -35.93 5.87
C SER A 26 32.26 -34.74 6.22
N PRO A 27 32.40 -33.72 5.35
CA PRO A 27 32.95 -32.44 5.75
C PRO A 27 31.88 -31.62 6.47
N GLY A 28 32.02 -31.61 7.79
CA GLY A 28 31.76 -30.50 8.72
C GLY A 28 30.72 -29.44 8.33
N GLY A 29 29.54 -29.58 8.92
CA GLY A 29 28.70 -28.43 9.23
C GLY A 29 29.39 -27.50 10.23
N ARG A 30 29.49 -26.22 9.90
CA ARG A 30 29.64 -25.14 10.88
C ARG A 30 28.36 -24.31 10.87
N GLY A 31 27.67 -24.35 12.00
CA GLY A 31 26.43 -23.64 12.23
C GLY A 31 26.63 -22.13 12.25
N GLY A 32 25.83 -21.44 11.43
CA GLY A 32 25.58 -20.01 11.52
C GLY A 32 24.15 -19.78 12.03
N GLY A 33 23.99 -19.66 13.34
CA GLY A 33 22.77 -19.22 14.03
C GLY A 33 22.96 -19.41 15.53
N PRO A 34 23.17 -18.31 16.29
CA PRO A 34 22.07 -17.48 16.75
C PRO A 34 22.36 -15.96 16.76
N ALA A 35 23.48 -15.49 16.20
CA ALA A 35 23.91 -14.10 16.34
C ALA A 35 23.01 -13.10 15.58
N VAL A 36 22.55 -13.43 14.37
CA VAL A 36 21.70 -12.53 13.56
C VAL A 36 20.27 -12.47 14.12
N ALA A 37 19.72 -13.59 14.59
CA ALA A 37 18.42 -13.61 15.28
C ALA A 37 18.45 -12.90 16.64
N ARG A 38 19.61 -12.88 17.32
CA ARG A 38 19.81 -12.14 18.57
C ARG A 38 20.00 -10.64 18.33
N MET A 39 20.64 -10.26 17.21
CA MET A 39 20.80 -8.86 16.80
C MET A 39 19.49 -8.24 16.31
N LEU A 40 18.66 -8.99 15.57
CA LEU A 40 17.30 -8.56 15.16
C LEU A 40 16.36 -8.40 16.37
N ARG A 41 16.45 -9.30 17.36
CA ARG A 41 15.69 -9.18 18.63
C ARG A 41 16.20 -8.04 19.51
N LEU A 42 17.49 -7.72 19.49
CA LEU A 42 18.04 -6.58 20.22
C LEU A 42 17.68 -5.23 19.55
N GLN A 43 17.65 -5.13 18.22
CA GLN A 43 17.15 -3.93 17.53
C GLN A 43 15.64 -3.72 17.74
N GLN A 44 14.83 -4.78 17.76
CA GLN A 44 13.42 -4.70 18.13
C GLN A 44 13.21 -4.38 19.62
N ALA A 45 14.03 -4.93 20.53
CA ALA A 45 13.90 -4.67 21.97
C ALA A 45 14.35 -3.25 22.36
N VAL A 46 15.37 -2.69 21.71
CA VAL A 46 15.83 -1.32 21.97
C VAL A 46 14.89 -0.27 21.35
N GLY A 47 14.26 -0.58 20.22
CA GLY A 47 13.16 0.22 19.66
C GLY A 47 11.91 0.19 20.54
N ASN A 48 11.53 -0.97 21.06
CA ASN A 48 10.31 -1.15 21.87
C ASN A 48 10.45 -0.65 23.31
N ALA A 49 11.64 -0.64 23.90
CA ALA A 49 11.81 -0.19 25.29
C ALA A 49 11.70 1.35 25.46
N ALA A 50 12.10 2.12 24.46
CA ALA A 50 11.96 3.58 24.47
C ALA A 50 10.53 4.04 24.05
N VAL A 51 9.88 3.29 23.16
CA VAL A 51 8.51 3.55 22.68
C VAL A 51 7.46 3.02 23.66
N GLY A 52 7.70 1.88 24.32
CA GLY A 52 6.75 1.24 25.24
C GLY A 52 6.38 2.09 26.45
N ASN A 53 7.32 2.89 26.98
CA ASN A 53 7.02 3.80 28.10
C ASN A 53 6.24 5.04 27.67
N ALA A 54 6.34 5.48 26.41
CA ALA A 54 5.54 6.59 25.88
C ALA A 54 4.12 6.14 25.47
N VAL A 55 3.98 4.93 24.92
CA VAL A 55 2.69 4.37 24.47
C VAL A 55 1.76 4.03 25.65
N VAL A 56 2.30 3.61 26.80
CA VAL A 56 1.48 3.35 28.00
C VAL A 56 0.94 4.66 28.61
N ALA A 57 1.68 5.77 28.50
CA ALA A 57 1.22 7.08 28.97
C ALA A 57 0.17 7.71 28.04
N ALA A 58 0.32 7.56 26.71
CA ALA A 58 -0.65 8.06 25.73
C ALA A 58 -2.02 7.33 25.77
N ARG A 59 -2.05 6.06 26.23
CA ARG A 59 -3.29 5.27 26.37
C ARG A 59 -4.20 5.67 27.54
N GLN A 60 -3.74 6.54 28.44
CA GLN A 60 -4.47 6.94 29.65
C GLN A 60 -4.91 8.41 29.65
N ALA A 61 -4.72 9.15 28.55
CA ALA A 61 -5.23 10.51 28.45
C ALA A 61 -6.77 10.48 28.35
N PRO A 62 -7.51 11.13 29.26
CA PRO A 62 -8.96 11.27 29.12
C PRO A 62 -9.27 12.08 27.86
N SER A 63 -10.17 11.54 27.03
CA SER A 63 -10.82 12.23 25.92
C SER A 63 -11.61 13.45 26.43
N ALA A 64 -10.89 14.55 26.68
CA ALA A 64 -11.44 15.83 27.10
C ALA A 64 -10.75 16.95 26.33
N ALA A 65 -10.88 16.92 25.01
CA ALA A 65 -10.74 18.09 24.15
C ALA A 65 -11.88 18.04 23.16
N GLY A 66 -12.87 18.90 23.37
CA GLY A 66 -14.02 19.03 22.48
C GLY A 66 -13.55 19.25 21.04
N SER A 67 -14.21 18.57 20.11
CA SER A 67 -14.12 18.87 18.69
C SER A 67 -14.24 20.39 18.50
N PRO A 68 -13.23 21.07 17.97
CA PRO A 68 -13.49 22.33 17.32
C PRO A 68 -14.31 22.00 16.08
N ALA A 69 -15.49 22.61 16.03
CA ALA A 69 -16.33 22.92 14.87
C ALA A 69 -15.65 22.62 13.51
N ALA A 70 -16.29 21.84 12.64
CA ALA A 70 -17.35 22.34 11.77
C ALA A 70 -16.92 23.64 11.04
N ASP A 71 -16.89 23.59 9.71
CA ASP A 71 -16.59 24.70 8.79
C ASP A 71 -15.10 25.00 8.53
N ALA A 72 -14.32 23.98 8.18
CA ALA A 72 -13.36 24.20 7.10
C ALA A 72 -14.17 24.51 5.83
N PRO A 73 -13.92 25.63 5.11
CA PRO A 73 -14.66 25.92 3.90
C PRO A 73 -14.47 24.76 2.92
N SER A 74 -15.55 24.06 2.60
CA SER A 74 -15.58 23.12 1.47
C SER A 74 -14.93 23.80 0.28
N PRO A 75 -13.82 23.29 -0.26
CA PRO A 75 -13.23 23.89 -1.44
C PRO A 75 -14.23 23.70 -2.59
N ALA A 76 -14.86 24.81 -3.01
CA ALA A 76 -15.67 24.95 -4.22
C ALA A 76 -16.69 23.82 -4.47
N GLY A 77 -17.91 23.99 -3.94
CA GLY A 77 -19.17 23.33 -4.35
C GLY A 77 -19.08 21.83 -4.65
N ALA A 78 -19.68 20.99 -3.80
CA ALA A 78 -19.87 19.55 -4.03
C ALA A 78 -20.13 19.26 -5.53
N ARG A 79 -19.12 18.72 -6.21
CA ARG A 79 -19.14 18.52 -7.66
C ARG A 79 -19.80 17.18 -7.92
N THR A 80 -21.12 17.15 -8.03
CA THR A 80 -21.84 15.89 -8.25
C THR A 80 -21.54 15.35 -9.65
N ALA A 81 -21.00 14.14 -9.72
CA ALA A 81 -20.91 13.39 -10.97
C ALA A 81 -22.23 12.65 -11.21
N SER A 82 -22.66 12.58 -12.47
CA SER A 82 -23.77 11.73 -12.89
C SER A 82 -23.24 10.47 -13.55
N PHE A 83 -23.85 9.33 -13.25
CA PHE A 83 -23.44 8.03 -13.79
C PHE A 83 -24.55 7.44 -14.65
N ARG A 84 -24.15 6.82 -15.76
CA ARG A 84 -25.03 6.03 -16.62
C ARG A 84 -24.46 4.65 -16.82
N THR A 85 -25.17 3.63 -16.36
CA THR A 85 -24.82 2.23 -16.63
C THR A 85 -24.90 1.93 -18.12
N VAL A 86 -23.87 1.27 -18.63
CA VAL A 86 -23.74 0.79 -20.01
C VAL A 86 -23.89 -0.73 -20.05
N ARG A 87 -23.32 -1.39 -19.05
CA ARG A 87 -23.40 -2.84 -18.82
C ARG A 87 -23.61 -3.06 -17.34
N GLU A 88 -24.71 -3.73 -17.00
CA GLU A 88 -24.97 -4.19 -15.64
C GLU A 88 -23.84 -5.12 -15.18
N PRO A 89 -23.51 -5.10 -13.88
CA PRO A 89 -22.48 -5.98 -13.33
C PRO A 89 -22.85 -7.45 -13.55
N GLU A 90 -21.87 -8.23 -14.01
CA GLU A 90 -21.98 -9.68 -14.14
C GLU A 90 -20.74 -10.32 -13.55
N ILE A 91 -20.93 -11.39 -12.77
CA ILE A 91 -19.83 -12.18 -12.18
C ILE A 91 -19.45 -13.28 -13.15
N HIS A 92 -18.17 -13.35 -13.48
CA HIS A 92 -17.55 -14.41 -14.25
C HIS A 92 -16.55 -15.18 -13.38
N GLY A 93 -16.41 -16.48 -13.57
CA GLY A 93 -15.58 -17.30 -12.67
C GLY A 93 -16.38 -17.83 -11.47
N THR A 94 -15.76 -18.73 -10.72
CA THR A 94 -16.41 -19.39 -9.57
C THR A 94 -15.48 -19.51 -8.38
N PHE A 95 -16.06 -19.34 -7.19
CA PHE A 95 -15.40 -19.76 -5.98
C PHE A 95 -15.24 -21.28 -5.96
N GLU A 96 -14.10 -21.75 -5.47
CA GLU A 96 -13.85 -23.19 -5.32
C GLU A 96 -14.31 -23.66 -3.93
N PRO A 97 -15.37 -24.48 -3.83
CA PRO A 97 -15.81 -25.05 -2.56
C PRO A 97 -14.83 -26.13 -2.06
N GLY A 98 -14.73 -26.31 -0.74
CA GLY A 98 -13.94 -27.41 -0.14
C GLY A 98 -12.47 -27.08 0.19
N GLY A 99 -12.13 -25.79 0.30
CA GLY A 99 -10.82 -25.34 0.81
C GLY A 99 -10.73 -25.25 2.34
N GLU A 100 -9.54 -24.94 2.85
CA GLU A 100 -9.29 -24.63 4.26
C GLU A 100 -10.21 -23.49 4.72
N GLN A 101 -11.04 -23.74 5.74
CA GLN A 101 -11.90 -22.74 6.35
C GLN A 101 -11.09 -21.83 7.29
N GLY A 102 -11.57 -20.60 7.51
CA GLY A 102 -10.89 -19.60 8.33
C GLY A 102 -10.05 -18.59 7.54
N GLY A 103 -9.49 -17.60 8.23
CA GLY A 103 -8.66 -16.56 7.64
C GLY A 103 -9.44 -15.54 6.80
N ALA A 104 -8.69 -14.62 6.18
CA ALA A 104 -9.21 -13.49 5.45
C ALA A 104 -9.51 -13.80 3.98
N GLY A 105 -10.68 -13.36 3.52
CA GLY A 105 -11.01 -13.18 2.11
C GLY A 105 -10.89 -11.70 1.71
N VAL A 106 -10.66 -11.44 0.43
CA VAL A 106 -10.54 -10.10 -0.13
C VAL A 106 -11.46 -9.93 -1.34
N VAL A 107 -12.24 -8.85 -1.36
CA VAL A 107 -12.92 -8.36 -2.57
C VAL A 107 -12.20 -7.10 -3.03
N ALA A 108 -11.49 -7.18 -4.15
CA ALA A 108 -10.76 -6.06 -4.70
C ALA A 108 -11.64 -5.18 -5.60
N LEU A 109 -11.48 -3.87 -5.53
CA LEU A 109 -12.24 -2.88 -6.29
C LEU A 109 -11.28 -2.06 -7.16
N VAL A 110 -11.47 -2.12 -8.49
CA VAL A 110 -10.58 -1.49 -9.47
C VAL A 110 -11.36 -0.63 -10.46
N PRO A 111 -11.21 0.70 -10.43
CA PRO A 111 -11.65 1.56 -11.52
C PRO A 111 -10.68 1.43 -12.71
N ALA A 112 -11.22 1.12 -13.88
CA ALA A 112 -10.49 1.02 -15.13
C ALA A 112 -11.10 1.95 -16.19
N THR A 113 -10.27 2.60 -17.00
CA THR A 113 -10.77 3.43 -18.11
C THR A 113 -10.75 2.66 -19.42
N VAL A 114 -11.56 3.08 -20.40
CA VAL A 114 -11.55 2.48 -21.75
C VAL A 114 -10.18 2.53 -22.41
N GLY A 115 -9.39 3.59 -22.16
CA GLY A 115 -8.03 3.75 -22.68
C GLY A 115 -6.92 3.15 -21.80
N GLY A 116 -7.26 2.68 -20.59
CA GLY A 116 -6.31 2.04 -19.68
C GLY A 116 -6.00 0.57 -20.04
N PRO A 117 -5.33 -0.16 -19.14
CA PRO A 117 -4.92 -1.54 -19.34
C PRO A 117 -6.05 -2.49 -19.76
N ASP A 118 -5.70 -3.62 -20.38
CA ASP A 118 -6.67 -4.66 -20.70
C ASP A 118 -7.23 -5.29 -19.40
N LEU A 119 -8.51 -5.64 -19.41
CA LEU A 119 -9.16 -6.16 -18.20
C LEU A 119 -8.67 -7.56 -17.83
N LEU A 120 -8.28 -8.34 -18.84
CA LEU A 120 -7.66 -9.64 -18.63
C LEU A 120 -6.32 -9.48 -17.90
N ASP A 121 -5.48 -8.54 -18.35
CA ASP A 121 -4.19 -8.26 -17.71
C ASP A 121 -4.35 -7.84 -16.24
N ILE A 122 -5.38 -7.04 -15.94
CA ILE A 122 -5.71 -6.65 -14.56
C ILE A 122 -6.05 -7.90 -13.73
N ALA A 123 -7.00 -8.72 -14.20
CA ALA A 123 -7.45 -9.90 -13.47
C ALA A 123 -6.34 -10.96 -13.31
N GLU A 124 -5.51 -11.16 -14.32
CA GLU A 124 -4.36 -12.07 -14.27
C GLU A 124 -3.28 -11.57 -13.31
N ARG A 125 -3.04 -10.26 -13.24
CA ARG A 125 -2.11 -9.68 -12.24
C ARG A 125 -2.53 -10.00 -10.81
N TYR A 126 -3.82 -9.88 -10.49
CA TYR A 126 -4.36 -10.25 -9.18
C TYR A 126 -4.14 -11.74 -8.85
N ARG A 127 -4.39 -12.62 -9.82
CA ARG A 127 -4.19 -14.07 -9.68
C ARG A 127 -2.71 -14.45 -9.52
N ASP A 128 -1.86 -13.93 -10.40
CA ASP A 128 -0.48 -14.44 -10.60
C ASP A 128 0.55 -13.73 -9.72
N GLN A 129 0.23 -12.54 -9.22
CA GLN A 129 1.15 -11.75 -8.38
C GLN A 129 0.60 -11.46 -6.98
N GLY A 130 -0.71 -11.60 -6.78
CA GLY A 130 -1.34 -11.29 -5.50
C GLY A 130 -1.16 -12.38 -4.43
N PHE A 131 -0.95 -13.63 -4.84
CA PHE A 131 -0.82 -14.79 -3.96
C PHE A 131 0.46 -15.57 -4.23
N GLU A 132 0.95 -16.28 -3.20
CA GLU A 132 2.06 -17.23 -3.34
C GLU A 132 1.66 -18.41 -4.23
N ASN A 133 0.42 -18.89 -4.11
CA ASN A 133 -0.17 -19.90 -4.97
C ASN A 133 -1.38 -19.30 -5.71
N ALA A 134 -1.33 -19.29 -7.04
CA ALA A 134 -2.43 -18.79 -7.87
C ALA A 134 -3.77 -19.52 -7.61
N ALA A 135 -3.74 -20.78 -7.16
CA ALA A 135 -4.94 -21.54 -6.80
C ALA A 135 -5.70 -20.92 -5.60
N ASP A 136 -5.00 -20.22 -4.70
CA ASP A 136 -5.63 -19.57 -3.54
C ASP A 136 -6.58 -18.45 -3.94
N SER A 137 -6.38 -17.84 -5.12
CA SER A 137 -7.26 -16.78 -5.63
C SER A 137 -8.72 -17.24 -5.69
N ARG A 138 -9.00 -18.49 -6.08
CA ARG A 138 -10.37 -19.03 -6.16
C ARG A 138 -11.06 -19.23 -4.81
N ARG A 139 -10.30 -19.16 -3.71
CA ARG A 139 -10.77 -19.46 -2.36
C ARG A 139 -10.76 -18.23 -1.45
N LYS A 140 -9.94 -17.23 -1.80
CA LYS A 140 -9.64 -16.06 -0.96
C LYS A 140 -9.83 -14.72 -1.68
N LEU A 141 -10.01 -14.70 -3.00
CA LEU A 141 -10.12 -13.47 -3.77
C LEU A 141 -11.41 -13.42 -4.59
N ALA A 142 -12.02 -12.25 -4.61
CA ALA A 142 -12.86 -11.80 -5.71
C ALA A 142 -12.39 -10.43 -6.20
N LEU A 143 -12.75 -10.06 -7.42
CA LEU A 143 -12.40 -8.79 -8.03
C LEU A 143 -13.64 -8.13 -8.64
N VAL A 144 -13.76 -6.82 -8.50
CA VAL A 144 -14.75 -6.00 -9.18
C VAL A 144 -14.03 -4.94 -10.00
N ILE A 145 -14.25 -4.98 -11.32
CA ILE A 145 -13.68 -4.02 -12.27
C ILE A 145 -14.78 -3.09 -12.78
N GLY A 146 -14.67 -1.81 -12.47
CA GLY A 146 -15.54 -0.76 -12.98
C GLY A 146 -14.96 -0.07 -14.20
N VAL A 147 -15.42 -0.45 -15.40
CA VAL A 147 -14.96 0.11 -16.67
C VAL A 147 -15.71 1.41 -16.95
N ASN A 148 -14.97 2.51 -17.06
CA ASN A 148 -15.55 3.83 -17.21
C ASN A 148 -14.99 4.66 -18.37
N ALA A 149 -15.82 5.60 -18.83
CA ALA A 149 -15.44 6.66 -19.77
C ALA A 149 -16.23 7.94 -19.46
N TRP A 150 -15.66 9.09 -19.80
CA TRP A 150 -16.41 10.35 -19.76
C TRP A 150 -17.50 10.35 -20.84
N ALA A 151 -18.72 10.74 -20.46
CA ALA A 151 -19.92 10.61 -21.29
C ALA A 151 -19.87 11.46 -22.57
N GLY A 152 -19.16 12.59 -22.57
CA GLY A 152 -18.95 13.43 -23.75
C GLY A 152 -17.87 12.92 -24.71
N GLY A 153 -17.20 11.81 -24.38
CA GLY A 153 -16.14 11.24 -25.22
C GLY A 153 -16.69 10.49 -26.44
N ASP A 154 -15.95 10.55 -27.55
CA ASP A 154 -16.32 9.87 -28.78
C ASP A 154 -16.54 8.38 -28.58
N LYS A 155 -17.77 7.93 -28.89
CA LYS A 155 -18.19 6.54 -28.78
C LYS A 155 -17.96 5.96 -27.38
N ALA A 156 -18.07 6.77 -26.33
CA ALA A 156 -17.83 6.34 -24.94
C ALA A 156 -18.64 5.09 -24.57
N LEU A 157 -19.95 5.09 -24.85
CA LEU A 157 -20.85 3.96 -24.58
C LEU A 157 -20.40 2.68 -25.34
N GLU A 158 -20.09 2.79 -26.63
CA GLU A 158 -19.64 1.67 -27.46
C GLU A 158 -18.29 1.10 -26.98
N LYS A 159 -17.34 1.99 -26.64
CA LYS A 159 -16.01 1.60 -26.15
C LYS A 159 -16.08 0.90 -24.79
N VAL A 160 -16.90 1.41 -23.88
CA VAL A 160 -17.15 0.76 -22.59
C VAL A 160 -17.77 -0.62 -22.81
N ALA A 161 -18.86 -0.70 -23.58
CA ALA A 161 -19.52 -1.96 -23.89
C ALA A 161 -18.56 -2.98 -24.53
N ALA A 162 -17.80 -2.58 -25.55
CA ALA A 162 -16.86 -3.46 -26.25
C ALA A 162 -15.74 -3.97 -25.33
N LYS A 163 -15.24 -3.14 -24.40
CA LYS A 163 -14.19 -3.55 -23.46
C LYS A 163 -14.72 -4.55 -22.42
N VAL A 164 -15.95 -4.35 -21.94
CA VAL A 164 -16.63 -5.33 -21.06
C VAL A 164 -16.89 -6.63 -21.82
N ASP A 165 -17.53 -6.57 -23.00
CA ASP A 165 -17.92 -7.75 -23.78
C ASP A 165 -16.70 -8.60 -24.19
N ARG A 166 -15.54 -7.97 -24.46
CA ARG A 166 -14.27 -8.68 -24.71
C ARG A 166 -13.82 -9.49 -23.50
N PHE A 167 -13.90 -8.94 -22.30
CA PHE A 167 -13.53 -9.66 -21.08
C PHE A 167 -14.47 -10.85 -20.85
N ARG A 168 -15.78 -10.66 -21.05
CA ARG A 168 -16.78 -11.74 -20.92
C ARG A 168 -16.48 -12.94 -21.82
N GLY A 169 -16.03 -12.69 -23.04
CA GLY A 169 -15.63 -13.76 -23.96
C GLY A 169 -14.31 -14.45 -23.62
N SER A 170 -13.52 -13.93 -22.67
CA SER A 170 -12.14 -14.36 -22.40
C SER A 170 -11.93 -14.92 -20.99
N TRP A 171 -12.73 -14.52 -19.99
CA TRP A 171 -12.65 -15.00 -18.61
C TRP A 171 -13.64 -16.15 -18.39
N ASN A 172 -13.12 -17.33 -18.02
CA ASN A 172 -13.88 -18.58 -17.91
C ASN A 172 -14.15 -19.02 -16.45
N ASP A 173 -15.08 -19.96 -16.27
CA ASP A 173 -15.63 -20.36 -14.97
C ASP A 173 -14.65 -21.08 -14.04
N ASP A 174 -13.54 -21.62 -14.56
CA ASP A 174 -12.50 -22.30 -13.78
C ASP A 174 -11.51 -21.34 -13.10
N ARG A 175 -11.73 -20.02 -13.24
CA ARG A 175 -10.97 -18.95 -12.58
C ARG A 175 -11.72 -18.39 -11.36
N PHE A 176 -11.05 -17.51 -10.61
CA PHE A 176 -11.65 -16.84 -9.47
C PHE A 176 -12.73 -15.84 -9.91
N PRO A 177 -13.70 -15.50 -9.03
CA PRO A 177 -14.80 -14.61 -9.40
C PRO A 177 -14.35 -13.18 -9.71
N VAL A 178 -14.78 -12.67 -10.86
CA VAL A 178 -14.58 -11.30 -11.31
C VAL A 178 -15.91 -10.70 -11.73
N GLY A 179 -16.39 -9.70 -11.00
CA GLY A 179 -17.51 -8.85 -11.37
C GLY A 179 -17.06 -7.73 -12.31
N VAL A 180 -17.66 -7.60 -13.49
CA VAL A 180 -17.35 -6.49 -14.40
C VAL A 180 -18.59 -5.67 -14.69
N LEU A 181 -18.52 -4.36 -14.45
CA LEU A 181 -19.53 -3.39 -14.83
C LEU A 181 -18.97 -2.34 -15.78
N GLY A 182 -19.83 -1.82 -16.65
CA GLY A 182 -19.50 -0.74 -17.56
C GLY A 182 -20.40 0.46 -17.33
N PHE A 183 -19.83 1.66 -17.17
CA PHE A 183 -20.59 2.88 -16.98
C PHE A 183 -19.91 4.10 -17.62
N THR A 184 -20.65 5.17 -17.82
CA THR A 184 -20.10 6.48 -18.18
C THR A 184 -20.36 7.49 -17.07
N TRP A 185 -19.52 8.51 -16.98
CA TRP A 185 -19.67 9.60 -16.03
C TRP A 185 -19.68 10.97 -16.70
N SER A 186 -20.39 11.92 -16.13
CA SER A 186 -20.34 13.34 -16.49
C SER A 186 -20.27 14.21 -15.24
N SER A 187 -19.71 15.41 -15.36
CA SER A 187 -19.68 16.40 -14.28
C SER A 187 -19.80 17.79 -14.89
N ASP A 188 -20.50 18.69 -14.22
CA ASP A 188 -20.65 20.08 -14.64
C ASP A 188 -19.29 20.83 -14.67
N ALA A 189 -18.26 20.28 -14.02
CA ALA A 189 -16.91 20.80 -14.05
C ALA A 189 -16.13 20.46 -15.34
N VAL A 190 -16.67 19.62 -16.22
CA VAL A 190 -16.01 19.18 -17.46
C VAL A 190 -16.88 19.53 -18.65
N ALA A 191 -16.56 20.63 -19.34
CA ALA A 191 -17.25 21.06 -20.54
C ALA A 191 -16.72 20.36 -21.80
N SER A 192 -15.45 19.96 -21.80
CA SER A 192 -14.77 19.30 -22.93
C SER A 192 -13.72 18.28 -22.48
N VAL A 193 -13.25 17.44 -23.41
CA VAL A 193 -12.15 16.49 -23.16
C VAL A 193 -10.88 17.21 -22.68
N ALA A 194 -10.62 18.43 -23.16
CA ALA A 194 -9.44 19.21 -22.78
C ALA A 194 -9.46 19.64 -21.30
N ASP A 195 -10.65 19.68 -20.68
CA ASP A 195 -10.83 20.01 -19.27
C ASP A 195 -10.64 18.78 -18.36
N ILE A 196 -10.46 17.59 -18.95
CA ILE A 196 -10.21 16.36 -18.19
C ILE A 196 -8.75 16.32 -17.74
N GLY A 197 -8.56 16.40 -16.43
CA GLY A 197 -7.28 16.20 -15.76
C GLY A 197 -7.50 15.59 -14.38
N GLN A 198 -6.40 15.35 -13.66
CA GLN A 198 -6.43 14.68 -12.35
C GLN A 198 -7.37 15.36 -11.33
N ARG A 199 -7.60 16.68 -11.47
CA ARG A 199 -8.48 17.47 -10.58
C ARG A 199 -9.94 17.53 -11.00
N THR A 200 -10.29 17.06 -12.20
CA THR A 200 -11.66 17.12 -12.73
C THR A 200 -12.30 15.74 -12.86
N ILE A 201 -11.50 14.67 -12.87
CA ILE A 201 -12.01 13.30 -12.75
C ILE A 201 -12.51 13.06 -11.31
N PRO A 202 -13.77 12.63 -11.11
CA PRO A 202 -14.34 12.43 -9.77
C PRO A 202 -13.96 11.05 -9.20
N TYR A 203 -12.67 10.81 -8.95
CA TYR A 203 -12.15 9.48 -8.54
C TYR A 203 -12.87 8.88 -7.33
N GLY A 204 -13.13 9.68 -6.28
CA GLY A 204 -13.89 9.22 -5.12
C GLY A 204 -15.28 8.72 -5.48
N GLN A 205 -16.02 9.46 -6.31
CA GLN A 205 -17.36 9.06 -6.75
C GLN A 205 -17.34 7.88 -7.73
N LEU A 206 -16.29 7.75 -8.57
CA LEU A 206 -16.10 6.56 -9.42
C LEU A 206 -15.95 5.30 -8.56
N ARG A 207 -15.13 5.35 -7.51
CA ARG A 207 -14.95 4.22 -6.58
C ARG A 207 -16.19 3.96 -5.76
N GLN A 208 -16.87 5.01 -5.29
CA GLN A 208 -18.13 4.89 -4.58
C GLN A 208 -19.19 4.21 -5.46
N HIS A 209 -19.31 4.62 -6.73
CA HIS A 209 -20.23 4.00 -7.66
C HIS A 209 -19.96 2.50 -7.86
N ILE A 210 -18.69 2.07 -7.86
CA ILE A 210 -18.31 0.65 -7.91
C ILE A 210 -18.65 -0.07 -6.60
N LEU A 211 -18.32 0.55 -5.46
CA LEU A 211 -18.60 0.02 -4.12
C LEU A 211 -20.10 -0.23 -3.90
N ASP A 212 -20.94 0.67 -4.42
CA ASP A 212 -22.41 0.60 -4.25
C ASP A 212 -23.08 -0.44 -5.16
N GLN A 213 -22.33 -1.13 -6.02
CA GLN A 213 -22.90 -2.11 -6.94
C GLN A 213 -23.38 -3.38 -6.22
N PRO A 214 -24.52 -3.99 -6.62
CA PRO A 214 -25.02 -5.23 -6.03
C PRO A 214 -24.05 -6.41 -6.08
N VAL A 215 -23.08 -6.38 -7.00
CA VAL A 215 -22.07 -7.44 -7.14
C VAL A 215 -21.07 -7.48 -5.99
N VAL A 216 -20.78 -6.34 -5.36
CA VAL A 216 -19.85 -6.27 -4.23
C VAL A 216 -20.36 -7.09 -3.04
N PRO A 217 -21.59 -6.89 -2.53
CA PRO A 217 -22.12 -7.71 -1.44
C PRO A 217 -22.30 -9.18 -1.82
N GLN A 218 -22.64 -9.50 -3.08
CA GLN A 218 -22.70 -10.89 -3.55
C GLN A 218 -21.34 -11.60 -3.40
N LEU A 219 -20.24 -10.93 -3.79
CA LEU A 219 -18.89 -11.49 -3.69
C LEU A 219 -18.40 -11.58 -2.24
N VAL A 220 -18.74 -10.59 -1.40
CA VAL A 220 -18.48 -10.65 0.04
C VAL A 220 -19.19 -11.85 0.67
N ASN A 221 -20.47 -12.06 0.34
CA ASN A 221 -21.23 -13.21 0.85
C ASN A 221 -20.66 -14.53 0.35
N GLY A 222 -20.26 -14.63 -0.92
CA GLY A 222 -19.61 -15.85 -1.43
C GLY A 222 -18.32 -16.21 -0.66
N LEU A 223 -17.49 -15.22 -0.29
CA LEU A 223 -16.32 -15.47 0.55
C LEU A 223 -16.70 -15.94 1.96
N LYS A 224 -17.77 -15.38 2.55
CA LYS A 224 -18.29 -15.85 3.85
C LYS A 224 -18.83 -17.28 3.78
N GLU A 225 -19.56 -17.62 2.72
CA GLU A 225 -20.09 -18.97 2.48
C GLU A 225 -18.98 -20.02 2.30
N LEU A 226 -17.80 -19.61 1.80
CA LEU A 226 -16.59 -20.45 1.80
C LEU A 226 -15.95 -20.61 3.19
N GLY A 227 -16.49 -19.97 4.22
CA GLY A 227 -16.01 -20.05 5.60
C GLY A 227 -14.86 -19.10 5.93
N ARG A 228 -14.69 -17.97 5.21
CA ARG A 228 -13.75 -16.93 5.62
C ARG A 228 -14.26 -16.24 6.88
N THR A 229 -13.41 -16.12 7.89
CA THR A 229 -13.75 -15.48 9.17
C THR A 229 -13.73 -13.96 9.06
N GLU A 230 -12.89 -13.44 8.17
CA GLU A 230 -12.76 -12.03 7.89
C GLU A 230 -12.90 -11.77 6.39
N VAL A 231 -13.54 -10.66 6.02
CA VAL A 231 -13.59 -10.22 4.62
C VAL A 231 -13.16 -8.76 4.56
N TYR A 232 -12.28 -8.45 3.62
CA TYR A 232 -11.76 -7.11 3.39
C TYR A 232 -12.14 -6.62 2.00
N LEU A 233 -12.48 -5.35 1.88
CA LEU A 233 -12.45 -4.66 0.61
C LEU A 233 -11.04 -4.14 0.39
N HIS A 234 -10.43 -4.48 -0.74
CA HIS A 234 -9.15 -3.91 -1.18
C HIS A 234 -9.40 -2.93 -2.31
N THR A 235 -8.72 -1.80 -2.30
CA THR A 235 -8.80 -0.83 -3.39
C THR A 235 -7.48 -0.80 -4.14
N SER A 236 -7.54 -0.81 -5.47
CA SER A 236 -6.37 -0.64 -6.31
C SER A 236 -6.64 0.32 -7.48
N ASP A 237 -5.57 0.73 -8.15
CA ASP A 237 -5.67 1.33 -9.48
C ASP A 237 -5.39 0.31 -10.56
N SER A 238 -6.01 0.51 -11.72
CA SER A 238 -5.83 -0.36 -12.89
C SER A 238 -4.39 -0.35 -13.43
N ASP A 239 -3.63 0.72 -13.17
CA ASP A 239 -2.24 0.92 -13.56
C ASP A 239 -1.20 0.43 -12.53
N THR A 240 -1.63 -0.23 -11.45
CA THR A 240 -0.71 -0.85 -10.48
C THR A 240 0.19 -1.85 -11.18
N LEU A 241 1.50 -1.60 -11.21
CA LEU A 241 2.48 -2.38 -11.97
C LEU A 241 2.71 -3.77 -11.36
N SER A 242 2.77 -3.87 -10.02
CA SER A 242 2.97 -5.14 -9.35
C SER A 242 2.36 -5.24 -7.96
N PHE A 243 1.82 -6.42 -7.66
CA PHE A 243 1.41 -6.85 -6.31
C PHE A 243 2.50 -7.66 -5.59
N ARG A 244 3.70 -7.79 -6.17
CA ARG A 244 4.84 -8.37 -5.45
C ARG A 244 5.46 -7.29 -4.58
N THR A 245 5.33 -7.46 -3.27
CA THR A 245 5.80 -6.51 -2.26
C THR A 245 7.12 -6.98 -1.65
N ALA A 246 7.75 -6.16 -0.81
CA ALA A 246 8.96 -6.55 -0.08
C ALA A 246 8.73 -7.72 0.89
N ALA A 247 7.47 -7.95 1.31
CA ALA A 247 7.08 -9.09 2.14
C ALA A 247 6.59 -10.31 1.32
N GLY A 248 6.63 -10.26 -0.01
CA GLY A 248 6.06 -11.28 -0.90
C GLY A 248 4.78 -10.82 -1.59
N PRO A 249 4.00 -11.74 -2.20
CA PRO A 249 2.72 -11.42 -2.84
C PRO A 249 1.75 -10.72 -1.88
N LEU A 250 1.15 -9.60 -2.30
CA LEU A 250 0.41 -8.67 -1.43
C LEU A 250 -0.62 -9.36 -0.54
N PHE A 251 -1.52 -10.18 -1.10
CA PHE A 251 -2.63 -10.74 -0.34
C PHE A 251 -2.17 -11.85 0.61
N SER A 252 -1.21 -12.68 0.18
CA SER A 252 -0.58 -13.66 1.07
C SER A 252 0.16 -12.98 2.23
N ALA A 253 0.96 -11.96 1.94
CA ALA A 253 1.71 -11.22 2.95
C ALA A 253 0.79 -10.41 3.88
N ALA A 254 -0.25 -9.77 3.36
CA ALA A 254 -1.22 -9.05 4.19
C ALA A 254 -1.97 -10.01 5.13
N ALA A 255 -2.41 -11.17 4.63
CA ALA A 255 -3.07 -12.20 5.42
C ALA A 255 -2.21 -12.69 6.57
N GLU A 256 -1.00 -13.19 6.27
CA GLU A 256 -0.07 -13.73 7.26
C GLU A 256 0.31 -12.72 8.34
N ARG A 257 0.54 -11.46 7.93
CA ARG A 257 1.11 -10.44 8.83
C ARG A 257 0.08 -9.70 9.64
N HIS A 258 -1.12 -9.51 9.10
CA HIS A 258 -2.11 -8.56 9.65
C HIS A 258 -3.54 -9.08 9.61
N LEU A 259 -4.06 -9.48 8.43
CA LEU A 259 -5.50 -9.72 8.28
C LEU A 259 -5.96 -10.93 9.11
N ASP A 260 -5.14 -11.99 9.22
CA ASP A 260 -5.45 -13.18 10.01
C ASP A 260 -5.00 -13.04 11.48
N ALA A 261 -3.93 -12.27 11.73
CA ALA A 261 -3.29 -12.19 13.04
C ALA A 261 -3.85 -11.10 13.97
N GLY A 262 -4.27 -9.97 13.41
CA GLY A 262 -4.73 -8.79 14.16
C GLY A 262 -6.08 -8.23 13.70
N ALA A 263 -6.56 -8.68 12.54
CA ALA A 263 -7.81 -8.26 11.92
C ALA A 263 -8.07 -6.73 11.98
N PRO A 264 -7.12 -5.89 11.50
CA PRO A 264 -7.25 -4.45 11.59
C PRO A 264 -8.49 -3.97 10.84
N ASP A 265 -9.08 -2.85 11.28
CA ASP A 265 -10.19 -2.22 10.58
C ASP A 265 -9.74 -1.60 9.25
N LEU A 266 -8.51 -1.08 9.23
CA LEU A 266 -7.88 -0.42 8.09
C LEU A 266 -6.42 -0.87 7.97
N LEU A 267 -6.00 -1.28 6.78
CA LEU A 267 -4.60 -1.61 6.48
C LEU A 267 -4.16 -0.94 5.17
N SER A 268 -2.95 -0.38 5.14
CA SER A 268 -2.33 0.06 3.89
C SER A 268 -0.83 -0.21 3.88
N GLY A 269 -0.29 -0.56 2.71
CA GLY A 269 1.16 -0.65 2.50
C GLY A 269 1.76 0.56 1.81
N GLY A 270 0.96 1.51 1.32
CA GLY A 270 1.46 2.61 0.50
C GLY A 270 1.90 2.16 -0.90
N TYR A 271 2.78 2.96 -1.51
CA TYR A 271 3.34 2.72 -2.84
C TYR A 271 4.85 2.60 -2.82
N ALA A 272 5.35 1.68 -3.64
CA ALA A 272 6.74 1.62 -4.03
C ALA A 272 6.89 2.14 -5.47
N THR A 273 8.07 2.66 -5.76
CA THR A 273 8.55 2.93 -7.12
C THR A 273 9.27 1.71 -7.67
N PRO A 274 9.34 1.51 -9.00
CA PRO A 274 10.14 0.44 -9.58
C PRO A 274 11.60 0.54 -9.16
N VAL A 275 12.26 -0.61 -9.06
CA VAL A 275 13.71 -0.67 -8.86
C VAL A 275 14.38 -0.06 -10.09
N ALA A 276 15.35 0.84 -9.88
CA ALA A 276 16.09 1.48 -10.94
C ALA A 276 16.86 0.47 -11.78
N ASP A 277 17.07 0.80 -13.06
CA ASP A 277 17.91 -0.03 -13.92
C ASP A 277 19.33 -0.07 -13.35
N PRO A 278 19.89 -1.26 -13.06
CA PRO A 278 21.20 -1.37 -12.42
C PRO A 278 22.35 -0.99 -13.35
N HIS A 279 22.14 -0.95 -14.66
CA HIS A 279 23.14 -0.64 -15.67
C HIS A 279 23.14 0.84 -16.06
N THR A 280 21.96 1.47 -16.19
CA THR A 280 21.85 2.88 -16.57
C THR A 280 21.70 3.83 -15.37
N GLY A 281 21.20 3.32 -14.25
CA GLY A 281 20.82 4.11 -13.09
C GLY A 281 19.52 4.89 -13.29
N ASP A 282 18.82 4.67 -14.40
CA ASP A 282 17.58 5.37 -14.71
C ASP A 282 16.52 5.04 -13.63
N GLY A 283 15.86 6.08 -13.14
CA GLY A 283 14.89 5.97 -12.05
C GLY A 283 15.50 5.89 -10.65
N ARG A 284 16.83 5.91 -10.47
CA ARG A 284 17.47 5.81 -9.14
C ARG A 284 16.99 6.86 -8.16
N LEU A 285 16.85 8.10 -8.60
CA LEU A 285 16.42 9.19 -7.71
C LEU A 285 14.94 9.01 -7.30
N VAL A 286 14.10 8.52 -8.20
CA VAL A 286 12.69 8.19 -7.95
C VAL A 286 12.57 6.98 -7.00
N GLU A 287 13.43 5.97 -7.17
CA GLU A 287 13.53 4.82 -6.24
C GLU A 287 13.85 5.30 -4.82
N LEU A 288 14.90 6.12 -4.68
CA LEU A 288 15.34 6.64 -3.38
C LEU A 288 14.31 7.58 -2.74
N ALA A 289 13.64 8.42 -3.53
CA ALA A 289 12.55 9.27 -3.06
C ALA A 289 11.37 8.42 -2.54
N GLY A 290 11.02 7.33 -3.22
CA GLY A 290 10.02 6.37 -2.77
C GLY A 290 10.40 5.69 -1.45
N LYS A 291 11.67 5.26 -1.31
CA LYS A 291 12.19 4.69 -0.05
C LYS A 291 12.18 5.68 1.10
N LEU A 292 12.56 6.93 0.85
CA LEU A 292 12.49 8.03 1.82
C LEU A 292 11.06 8.25 2.30
N ASP A 293 10.10 8.30 1.37
CA ASP A 293 8.68 8.46 1.67
C ASP A 293 8.14 7.36 2.57
N LEU A 294 8.34 6.09 2.18
CA LEU A 294 7.89 4.92 2.94
C LEU A 294 8.53 4.86 4.33
N ALA A 295 9.82 5.19 4.46
CA ALA A 295 10.51 5.22 5.75
C ALA A 295 9.91 6.28 6.70
N VAL A 296 9.52 7.44 6.17
CA VAL A 296 8.86 8.48 6.98
C VAL A 296 7.46 8.03 7.40
N ARG A 297 6.70 7.39 6.52
CA ARG A 297 5.38 6.85 6.84
C ARG A 297 5.45 5.78 7.93
N ASP A 298 6.35 4.81 7.82
CA ASP A 298 6.56 3.79 8.86
C ASP A 298 6.93 4.44 10.21
N ALA A 299 7.80 5.44 10.19
CA ALA A 299 8.20 6.14 11.41
C ALA A 299 7.01 6.87 12.06
N MET A 300 6.20 7.58 11.28
CA MET A 300 4.99 8.25 11.76
C MET A 300 3.96 7.24 12.30
N ALA A 301 3.69 6.18 11.53
CA ALA A 301 2.74 5.14 11.92
C ALA A 301 3.15 4.35 13.16
N GLY A 302 4.45 4.23 13.41
CA GLY A 302 4.99 3.62 14.64
C GLY A 302 4.66 4.41 15.91
N VAL A 303 4.25 5.69 15.80
CA VAL A 303 3.78 6.51 16.92
C VAL A 303 2.26 6.63 16.90
N ASP A 304 1.70 7.06 15.77
CA ASP A 304 0.25 7.12 15.56
C ASP A 304 -0.06 6.78 14.08
N PRO A 305 -0.71 5.63 13.79
CA PRO A 305 -1.04 5.22 12.42
C PRO A 305 -1.99 6.20 11.71
N ARG A 306 -2.74 7.02 12.45
CA ARG A 306 -3.66 8.03 11.89
C ARG A 306 -2.93 9.22 11.26
N LEU A 307 -1.62 9.34 11.49
CA LEU A 307 -0.78 10.35 10.85
C LEU A 307 -0.51 10.05 9.37
N VAL A 308 -0.67 8.80 8.94
CA VAL A 308 -0.33 8.38 7.59
C VAL A 308 -1.56 8.39 6.70
N TYR A 309 -1.45 9.09 5.58
CA TYR A 309 -2.42 9.00 4.49
C TYR A 309 -2.41 7.60 3.89
N PHE A 310 -3.58 6.97 3.79
CA PHE A 310 -3.74 5.70 3.11
C PHE A 310 -4.04 5.96 1.65
N PRO A 311 -3.09 5.70 0.74
CA PRO A 311 -3.37 5.87 -0.66
C PRO A 311 -4.34 4.81 -1.16
N GLU A 312 -5.19 5.23 -2.08
CA GLU A 312 -6.26 4.42 -2.64
C GLU A 312 -5.80 3.10 -3.27
N PRO A 313 -4.66 2.99 -3.95
CA PRO A 313 -4.35 1.80 -4.72
C PRO A 313 -3.88 0.61 -3.89
N ASN A 314 -3.77 0.81 -2.58
CA ASN A 314 -3.37 -0.21 -1.65
C ASN A 314 -3.97 0.03 -0.27
N THR A 315 -5.30 0.12 -0.19
CA THR A 315 -6.03 0.22 1.06
C THR A 315 -6.96 -0.97 1.23
N PHE A 316 -6.93 -1.56 2.42
CA PHE A 316 -7.83 -2.61 2.88
C PHE A 316 -8.76 -2.03 3.93
N VAL A 317 -10.05 -2.30 3.80
CA VAL A 317 -11.07 -1.96 4.80
C VAL A 317 -11.84 -3.21 5.17
N ARG A 318 -11.87 -3.53 6.47
CA ARG A 318 -12.58 -4.69 6.99
C ARG A 318 -14.09 -4.51 6.80
N VAL A 319 -14.76 -5.52 6.25
CA VAL A 319 -16.21 -5.64 6.30
C VAL A 319 -16.58 -6.29 7.63
N ARG A 320 -17.33 -5.58 8.46
CA ARG A 320 -17.72 -6.07 9.78
C ARG A 320 -18.72 -7.23 9.68
N THR A 321 -18.27 -8.40 10.11
CA THR A 321 -19.09 -9.62 10.11
C THR A 321 -20.02 -9.70 11.32
N ASP A 322 -19.68 -9.01 12.42
CA ASP A 322 -20.47 -8.96 13.66
C ASP A 322 -21.77 -8.16 13.53
N TRP A 323 -21.95 -7.41 12.44
CA TRP A 323 -23.15 -6.62 12.15
C TRP A 323 -24.07 -7.30 11.12
N ASP A 324 -23.76 -8.55 10.73
CA ASP A 324 -24.45 -9.29 9.66
C ASP A 324 -24.55 -8.48 8.35
N LEU A 325 -23.52 -7.69 8.06
CA LEU A 325 -23.43 -6.87 6.85
C LEU A 325 -22.57 -7.55 5.81
N ASP A 326 -23.05 -7.58 4.57
CA ASP A 326 -22.32 -8.01 3.38
C ASP A 326 -21.60 -6.87 2.65
N ARG A 327 -21.56 -5.70 3.29
CA ARG A 327 -21.01 -4.45 2.77
C ARG A 327 -20.41 -3.62 3.92
N LEU A 328 -19.70 -2.55 3.56
CA LEU A 328 -19.31 -1.55 4.54
C LEU A 328 -20.55 -0.90 5.19
N GLU A 329 -20.35 -0.44 6.41
CA GLU A 329 -21.37 0.23 7.20
C GLU A 329 -21.89 1.49 6.48
N PRO A 330 -23.21 1.79 6.55
CA PRO A 330 -23.75 3.00 5.95
C PRO A 330 -23.01 4.27 6.39
N GLY A 331 -22.55 5.04 5.40
CA GLY A 331 -21.79 6.28 5.62
C GLY A 331 -20.27 6.12 5.61
N ILE A 332 -19.75 4.91 5.47
CA ILE A 332 -18.35 4.65 5.10
C ILE A 332 -18.22 4.65 3.58
N GLY A 333 -17.27 5.42 3.04
CA GLY A 333 -17.10 5.55 1.60
C GLY A 333 -16.01 6.54 1.19
N PHE A 334 -15.85 6.69 -0.13
CA PHE A 334 -14.75 7.46 -0.75
C PHE A 334 -15.00 8.97 -0.82
N GLY A 335 -16.20 9.43 -0.46
CA GLY A 335 -16.56 10.85 -0.52
C GLY A 335 -16.60 11.41 -1.96
N GLU A 336 -16.70 12.74 -2.06
CA GLU A 336 -16.94 13.45 -3.33
C GLU A 336 -15.73 14.22 -3.87
N GLY A 337 -14.66 14.35 -3.09
CA GLY A 337 -13.51 15.21 -3.36
C GLY A 337 -12.22 14.45 -3.71
N ALA A 338 -11.13 15.22 -3.79
CA ALA A 338 -9.77 14.64 -3.84
C ALA A 338 -9.39 14.03 -2.49
N ASN A 339 -8.36 13.16 -2.49
CA ASN A 339 -7.91 12.41 -1.32
C ASN A 339 -9.01 11.44 -0.84
N GLU A 340 -9.63 10.74 -1.78
CA GLU A 340 -10.73 9.82 -1.53
C GLU A 340 -10.35 8.66 -0.59
N GLY A 341 -9.08 8.26 -0.55
CA GLY A 341 -8.52 7.32 0.42
C GLY A 341 -8.54 7.86 1.85
N GLN A 342 -8.27 9.16 2.03
CA GLN A 342 -8.45 9.81 3.33
C GLN A 342 -9.92 9.87 3.71
N SER A 343 -10.80 10.18 2.75
CA SER A 343 -12.25 10.21 2.99
C SER A 343 -12.78 8.83 3.44
N LEU A 344 -12.23 7.74 2.89
CA LEU A 344 -12.53 6.37 3.33
C LEU A 344 -12.06 6.10 4.76
N VAL A 345 -10.83 6.49 5.10
CA VAL A 345 -10.30 6.36 6.47
C VAL A 345 -11.14 7.18 7.47
N ASP A 346 -11.37 8.46 7.16
CA ASP A 346 -12.10 9.39 8.04
C ASP A 346 -13.54 8.95 8.24
N SER A 347 -14.21 8.50 7.17
CA SER A 347 -15.57 7.99 7.27
C SER A 347 -15.65 6.69 8.08
N THR A 348 -14.65 5.82 7.97
CA THR A 348 -14.52 4.60 8.79
C THR A 348 -14.40 4.96 10.27
N HIS A 349 -13.46 5.82 10.64
CA HIS A 349 -13.30 6.32 12.01
C HIS A 349 -14.60 6.95 12.53
N ARG A 350 -15.16 7.89 11.78
CA ARG A 350 -16.38 8.61 12.18
C ARG A 350 -17.56 7.69 12.42
N VAL A 351 -17.80 6.70 11.54
CA VAL A 351 -18.92 5.78 11.67
C VAL A 351 -18.69 4.80 12.82
N ARG A 352 -17.51 4.18 12.90
CA ARG A 352 -17.22 3.16 13.92
C ARG A 352 -17.11 3.76 15.32
N GLU A 353 -16.38 4.86 15.50
CA GLU A 353 -16.20 5.50 16.81
C GLU A 353 -17.52 6.07 17.35
N ARG A 354 -18.43 6.58 16.49
CA ARG A 354 -19.80 6.97 16.89
C ARG A 354 -20.60 5.80 17.46
N ASN A 355 -20.33 4.59 17.01
CA ASN A 355 -20.95 3.36 17.50
C ASN A 355 -20.13 2.69 18.62
N GLY A 356 -19.17 3.40 19.23
CA GLY A 356 -18.37 2.89 20.34
C GLY A 356 -17.32 1.85 19.94
N ILE A 357 -17.02 1.74 18.65
CA ILE A 357 -16.00 0.83 18.13
C ILE A 357 -14.69 1.60 17.98
N GLU A 358 -13.65 1.10 18.65
CA GLU A 358 -12.28 1.52 18.40
C GLU A 358 -11.81 1.01 17.03
N VAL A 359 -11.30 1.92 16.19
CA VAL A 359 -10.76 1.57 14.87
C VAL A 359 -9.28 1.28 14.96
N VAL A 360 -8.91 0.05 14.62
CA VAL A 360 -7.51 -0.39 14.50
C VAL A 360 -6.98 -0.10 13.10
N GLN A 361 -6.18 0.95 12.97
CA GLN A 361 -5.52 1.34 11.73
C GLN A 361 -4.05 0.87 11.72
N THR A 362 -3.60 0.26 10.62
CA THR A 362 -2.23 -0.25 10.48
C THR A 362 -1.60 0.17 9.16
N PHE A 363 -0.35 0.66 9.21
CA PHE A 363 0.48 0.89 8.03
C PHE A 363 1.70 -0.03 8.08
N ASP A 364 2.03 -0.68 6.96
CA ASP A 364 3.21 -1.53 6.83
C ASP A 364 3.82 -1.38 5.43
N SER A 365 4.88 -0.57 5.29
CA SER A 365 5.50 -0.29 4.00
C SER A 365 6.00 -1.53 3.26
N ARG A 366 6.21 -2.66 3.95
CA ARG A 366 6.61 -3.91 3.30
C ARG A 366 5.51 -4.49 2.41
N LEU A 367 4.27 -4.03 2.57
CA LEU A 367 3.13 -4.35 1.72
C LEU A 367 2.92 -3.32 0.60
N ALA A 368 3.85 -2.39 0.39
CA ALA A 368 3.76 -1.40 -0.68
C ALA A 368 3.66 -2.07 -2.06
N VAL A 369 2.73 -1.61 -2.89
CA VAL A 369 2.57 -2.05 -4.28
C VAL A 369 3.37 -1.15 -5.21
N THR A 370 3.91 -1.71 -6.30
CA THR A 370 4.64 -0.91 -7.28
C THR A 370 3.65 -0.19 -8.20
N THR A 371 3.79 1.12 -8.33
CA THR A 371 3.00 1.98 -9.24
C THR A 371 3.89 2.55 -10.35
N ASP A 372 3.25 3.11 -11.38
CA ASP A 372 3.92 3.87 -12.44
C ASP A 372 4.76 5.03 -11.86
N PRO A 373 6.08 5.07 -12.13
CA PRO A 373 6.95 6.16 -11.68
C PRO A 373 6.57 7.52 -12.26
N ASP A 374 5.93 7.61 -13.43
CA ASP A 374 5.51 8.88 -14.02
C ASP A 374 4.35 9.53 -13.26
N ARG A 375 3.61 8.73 -12.49
CA ARG A 375 2.50 9.19 -11.66
C ARG A 375 2.99 9.93 -10.42
N ILE A 376 4.02 9.38 -9.76
CA ILE A 376 4.48 9.90 -8.45
C ILE A 376 5.85 10.57 -8.50
N GLY A 377 6.69 10.20 -9.46
CA GLY A 377 8.11 10.59 -9.57
C GLY A 377 8.40 11.71 -10.57
N ARG A 378 7.43 12.19 -11.36
CA ARG A 378 7.67 13.15 -12.46
C ARG A 378 8.46 14.41 -12.05
N LYS A 379 8.29 14.89 -10.83
CA LYS A 379 8.98 16.09 -10.31
C LYS A 379 10.35 15.80 -9.69
N VAL A 380 10.65 14.55 -9.38
CA VAL A 380 11.93 14.14 -8.79
C VAL A 380 13.04 14.27 -9.82
N GLY A 381 12.77 13.92 -11.07
CA GLY A 381 13.76 13.95 -12.16
C GLY A 381 14.80 12.83 -12.04
N GLU A 382 15.97 13.05 -12.64
CA GLU A 382 17.04 12.06 -12.74
C GLU A 382 18.32 12.52 -12.01
N HIS A 383 19.17 11.55 -11.66
CA HIS A 383 20.55 11.76 -11.21
C HIS A 383 21.47 10.80 -11.98
N PRO A 384 22.21 11.28 -12.99
CA PRO A 384 23.03 10.41 -13.82
C PRO A 384 24.14 9.72 -13.01
N LEU A 385 24.45 8.47 -13.35
CA LEU A 385 25.54 7.72 -12.73
C LEU A 385 26.87 8.48 -12.86
N GLY A 386 27.65 8.50 -11.78
CA GLY A 386 28.95 9.17 -11.75
C GLY A 386 28.92 10.67 -11.46
N HIS A 387 27.73 11.30 -11.41
CA HIS A 387 27.63 12.71 -11.05
C HIS A 387 27.73 12.92 -9.53
N PRO A 388 28.36 14.03 -9.08
CA PRO A 388 28.49 14.34 -7.67
C PRO A 388 27.11 14.58 -7.04
N VAL A 389 26.94 14.12 -5.80
CA VAL A 389 25.74 14.40 -5.00
C VAL A 389 25.75 15.88 -4.60
N THR A 390 24.68 16.60 -4.92
CA THR A 390 24.52 18.03 -4.61
C THR A 390 23.32 18.25 -3.67
N GLU A 391 23.22 19.44 -3.08
CA GLU A 391 22.04 19.81 -2.31
C GLU A 391 20.76 19.77 -3.14
N ASP A 392 20.84 20.06 -4.46
CA ASP A 392 19.72 19.93 -5.39
C ASP A 392 19.29 18.47 -5.56
N SER A 393 20.25 17.54 -5.76
CA SER A 393 19.98 16.10 -5.83
C SER A 393 19.25 15.61 -4.57
N ILE A 394 19.66 16.08 -3.38
CA ILE A 394 19.01 15.75 -2.11
C ILE A 394 17.64 16.41 -1.98
N GLY A 395 17.51 17.69 -2.36
CA GLY A 395 16.25 18.41 -2.36
C GLY A 395 15.17 17.71 -3.19
N ARG A 396 15.55 17.18 -4.36
CA ARG A 396 14.64 16.44 -5.27
C ARG A 396 14.05 15.17 -4.66
N LEU A 397 14.70 14.55 -3.68
CA LEU A 397 14.15 13.37 -2.98
C LEU A 397 12.82 13.68 -2.26
N PHE A 398 12.55 14.95 -1.95
CA PHE A 398 11.31 15.41 -1.33
C PHE A 398 10.21 15.77 -2.34
N GLU A 399 10.48 15.66 -3.64
CA GLU A 399 9.57 16.11 -4.70
C GLU A 399 8.60 15.04 -5.19
N LEU A 400 8.64 13.84 -4.62
CA LEU A 400 7.66 12.79 -4.88
C LEU A 400 6.24 13.30 -4.57
N ALA A 401 5.29 13.00 -5.46
CA ALA A 401 3.90 13.40 -5.29
C ALA A 401 3.29 12.76 -4.03
N GLN A 402 2.52 13.52 -3.27
CA GLN A 402 1.87 13.09 -2.02
C GLN A 402 2.85 12.52 -0.96
N SER A 403 4.12 12.95 -1.00
CA SER A 403 5.11 12.43 -0.06
C SER A 403 4.95 12.97 1.36
N HIS A 404 4.97 12.06 2.33
CA HIS A 404 5.08 12.37 3.76
C HIS A 404 6.48 12.82 4.15
N ALA A 405 7.49 12.60 3.31
CA ALA A 405 8.81 13.17 3.53
C ALA A 405 8.81 14.68 3.26
N ARG A 406 7.89 15.22 2.44
CA ARG A 406 7.83 16.66 2.16
C ARG A 406 7.45 17.45 3.42
N ARG A 407 8.27 18.44 3.78
CA ARG A 407 8.10 19.30 4.97
C ARG A 407 6.68 19.77 5.21
N GLN A 408 6.05 20.33 4.17
CA GLN A 408 4.72 20.90 4.28
C GLN A 408 3.66 19.83 4.56
N GLU A 409 3.66 18.73 3.80
CA GLU A 409 2.70 17.62 3.97
C GLU A 409 2.85 16.99 5.36
N TRP A 410 4.09 16.71 5.78
CA TRP A 410 4.38 16.21 7.12
C TRP A 410 3.83 17.14 8.21
N ALA A 411 4.13 18.43 8.11
CA ALA A 411 3.72 19.42 9.10
C ALA A 411 2.19 19.60 9.13
N ASP A 412 1.52 19.57 7.98
CA ASP A 412 0.07 19.61 7.87
C ASP A 412 -0.58 18.41 8.58
N ARG A 413 -0.04 17.19 8.38
CA ARG A 413 -0.53 15.96 9.03
C ARG A 413 -0.41 16.03 10.55
N VAL A 414 0.77 16.39 11.05
CA VAL A 414 1.03 16.50 12.49
C VAL A 414 0.17 17.60 13.12
N ALA A 415 0.05 18.76 12.46
CA ALA A 415 -0.77 19.86 12.95
C ALA A 415 -2.26 19.51 12.99
N ALA A 416 -2.78 18.88 11.92
CA ALA A 416 -4.18 18.44 11.87
C ALA A 416 -4.49 17.40 12.96
N ARG A 417 -3.56 16.48 13.22
CA ARG A 417 -3.76 15.40 14.19
C ARG A 417 -3.71 15.86 15.65
N TYR A 418 -2.81 16.78 15.95
CA TYR A 418 -2.52 17.21 17.34
C TYR A 418 -2.97 18.64 17.64
N GLY A 419 -3.68 19.29 16.72
CA GLY A 419 -4.23 20.64 16.93
C GLY A 419 -3.17 21.73 17.07
N LEU A 420 -2.06 21.63 16.33
CA LEU A 420 -1.00 22.65 16.38
C LEU A 420 -1.44 23.91 15.63
N ASP A 421 -1.25 25.07 16.25
CA ASP A 421 -1.45 26.35 15.57
C ASP A 421 -0.39 26.59 14.46
N PRO A 422 -0.62 27.53 13.53
CA PRO A 422 0.29 27.77 12.40
C PRO A 422 1.73 28.11 12.80
N ARG A 423 1.94 28.80 13.94
CA ARG A 423 3.27 29.16 14.42
C ARG A 423 3.98 27.94 15.00
N ALA A 424 3.31 27.17 15.85
CA ALA A 424 3.83 25.94 16.42
C ALA A 424 4.17 24.91 15.32
N LYS A 425 3.30 24.77 14.32
CA LYS A 425 3.53 23.94 13.13
C LYS A 425 4.81 24.34 12.39
N GLU A 426 4.98 25.62 12.08
CA GLU A 426 6.15 26.12 11.33
C GLU A 426 7.45 26.00 12.13
N GLU A 427 7.39 26.26 13.44
CA GLU A 427 8.52 26.05 14.35
C GLU A 427 8.94 24.58 14.39
N LEU A 428 7.98 23.66 14.56
CA LEU A 428 8.24 22.23 14.58
C LEU A 428 8.85 21.75 13.26
N ALA A 429 8.25 22.14 12.13
CA ALA A 429 8.73 21.78 10.80
C ALA A 429 10.16 22.32 10.55
N THR A 430 10.47 23.54 11.00
CA THR A 430 11.82 24.09 10.91
C THR A 430 12.82 23.25 11.70
N LYS A 431 12.50 22.86 12.93
CA LYS A 431 13.39 22.04 13.76
C LYS A 431 13.61 20.65 13.17
N VAL A 432 12.55 19.99 12.70
CA VAL A 432 12.63 18.63 12.14
C VAL A 432 13.43 18.61 10.83
N TYR A 433 13.31 19.63 9.98
CA TYR A 433 13.94 19.66 8.66
C TYR A 433 15.26 20.44 8.58
N ALA A 434 15.69 21.07 9.68
CA ALA A 434 16.93 21.84 9.71
C ALA A 434 18.15 21.00 9.25
N GLY A 435 18.81 21.50 8.20
CA GLY A 435 20.05 20.97 7.64
C GLY A 435 19.92 19.74 6.74
N LEU A 436 18.71 19.22 6.51
CA LEU A 436 18.54 17.93 5.82
C LEU A 436 18.96 17.94 4.33
N THR A 437 19.12 19.10 3.70
CA THR A 437 19.61 19.19 2.32
C THR A 437 21.10 19.47 2.22
N ASN A 438 21.78 19.77 3.33
CA ASN A 438 23.20 20.10 3.34
C ASN A 438 24.03 18.81 3.26
N VAL A 439 24.62 18.57 2.09
CA VAL A 439 25.39 17.34 1.83
C VAL A 439 26.59 17.20 2.76
N GLU A 440 27.33 18.28 3.02
CA GLU A 440 28.49 18.25 3.94
C GLU A 440 28.09 17.87 5.37
N MET A 441 26.92 18.33 5.82
CA MET A 441 26.36 17.98 7.12
C MET A 441 25.99 16.50 7.18
N LEU A 442 25.42 15.96 6.08
CA LEU A 442 25.04 14.55 5.98
C LEU A 442 26.27 13.64 5.92
N THR A 443 27.21 13.87 5.00
CA THR A 443 28.30 12.92 4.74
C THR A 443 29.50 13.08 5.67
N GLY A 444 29.72 14.27 6.25
CA GLY A 444 30.86 14.54 7.12
C GLY A 444 32.23 14.32 6.46
N ALA A 445 33.31 14.42 7.25
CA ALA A 445 34.68 14.34 6.73
C ALA A 445 35.27 12.91 6.60
N ALA A 446 34.66 11.86 7.18
CA ALA A 446 35.26 10.50 7.13
C ALA A 446 34.36 9.32 7.56
N GLY A 447 33.04 9.46 7.74
CA GLY A 447 32.26 8.34 8.30
C GLY A 447 30.76 8.57 8.29
N LEU A 448 30.08 7.72 7.55
CA LEU A 448 28.66 7.75 7.22
C LEU A 448 27.77 7.31 8.40
N ASP A 449 27.84 7.93 9.57
CA ASP A 449 26.84 7.73 10.64
C ASP A 449 26.10 9.04 10.93
N PRO A 450 24.76 9.01 11.16
CA PRO A 450 24.05 10.21 11.55
C PRO A 450 24.65 10.73 12.86
N ARG A 451 25.16 11.94 12.81
CA ARG A 451 25.72 12.63 13.97
C ARG A 451 24.72 12.55 15.14
N PRO A 452 25.10 11.97 16.31
CA PRO A 452 24.18 11.77 17.42
C PRO A 452 23.46 13.04 17.87
N GLU A 453 24.08 14.21 17.72
CA GLU A 453 23.49 15.51 18.02
C GLU A 453 22.28 15.88 17.15
N LEU A 454 22.13 15.28 15.95
CA LEU A 454 21.01 15.54 15.05
C LEU A 454 19.72 14.82 15.48
N VAL A 455 19.80 13.78 16.33
CA VAL A 455 18.63 13.02 16.83
C VAL A 455 18.67 12.75 18.33
N GLY A 456 19.69 13.27 19.02
CA GLY A 456 19.96 13.04 20.43
C GLY A 456 19.32 14.08 21.34
N GLN A 457 19.81 14.14 22.59
CA GLN A 457 19.22 14.98 23.63
C GLN A 457 19.11 16.46 23.22
N LYS A 458 20.12 17.02 22.53
CA LYS A 458 20.08 18.40 22.04
C LYS A 458 18.90 18.67 21.09
N PHE A 459 18.61 17.74 20.18
CA PHE A 459 17.45 17.87 19.30
C PHE A 459 16.15 17.79 20.12
N ARG A 460 16.06 16.84 21.06
CA ARG A 460 14.91 16.72 21.96
C ARG A 460 14.69 17.99 22.78
N ASP A 461 15.73 18.55 23.39
CA ASP A 461 15.68 19.79 24.17
C ASP A 461 15.23 20.97 23.30
N SER A 462 15.58 20.97 22.02
CA SER A 462 15.10 21.99 21.08
C SER A 462 13.58 21.95 20.90
N LEU A 463 12.92 20.81 21.18
CA LEU A 463 11.47 20.64 21.09
C LEU A 463 10.74 20.96 22.40
N ASN A 464 11.41 21.59 23.37
CA ASN A 464 10.74 22.07 24.58
C ASN A 464 9.56 22.98 24.22
N GLY A 465 8.39 22.71 24.80
CA GLY A 465 7.13 23.43 24.54
C GLY A 465 6.13 22.66 23.66
N PHE A 466 6.50 21.51 23.11
CA PHE A 466 5.58 20.59 22.44
C PHE A 466 5.14 19.46 23.36
N ASP A 467 3.97 18.86 23.07
CA ASP A 467 3.49 17.65 23.74
C ASP A 467 4.42 16.45 23.51
N ASP A 468 4.52 15.54 24.48
CA ASP A 468 5.40 14.36 24.40
C ASP A 468 5.15 13.50 23.16
N THR A 469 3.89 13.39 22.71
CA THR A 469 3.53 12.64 21.50
C THR A 469 4.05 13.34 20.25
N VAL A 470 3.91 14.67 20.18
CA VAL A 470 4.44 15.49 19.07
C VAL A 470 5.97 15.40 19.04
N ILE A 471 6.62 15.44 20.21
CA ILE A 471 8.07 15.24 20.34
C ILE A 471 8.47 13.85 19.83
N ALA A 472 7.72 12.80 20.19
CA ALA A 472 7.99 11.45 19.73
C ALA A 472 7.93 11.35 18.20
N VAL A 473 6.88 11.89 17.57
CA VAL A 473 6.73 11.94 16.09
C VAL A 473 7.90 12.67 15.45
N ALA A 474 8.26 13.85 15.97
CA ALA A 474 9.39 14.64 15.46
C ALA A 474 10.72 13.89 15.51
N ILE A 475 10.99 13.16 16.60
CA ILE A 475 12.21 12.37 16.78
C ILE A 475 12.27 11.20 15.78
N VAL A 476 11.20 10.40 15.68
CA VAL A 476 11.20 9.23 14.79
C VAL A 476 11.26 9.65 13.32
N THR A 477 10.54 10.72 12.92
CA THR A 477 10.61 11.25 11.56
C THR A 477 12.01 11.76 11.25
N ARG A 478 12.62 12.59 12.10
CA ARG A 478 13.95 13.14 11.83
C ARG A 478 15.00 12.03 11.68
N ARG A 479 14.89 10.97 12.48
CA ARG A 479 15.75 9.80 12.37
C ARG A 479 15.55 9.07 11.03
N ALA A 480 14.30 8.83 10.62
CA ALA A 480 13.99 8.18 9.36
C ALA A 480 14.52 9.00 8.17
N LEU A 481 14.30 10.31 8.17
CA LEU A 481 14.82 11.23 7.16
C LEU A 481 16.35 11.13 7.07
N LEU A 482 17.07 11.31 8.18
CA LEU A 482 18.53 11.26 8.17
C LEU A 482 19.08 9.93 7.68
N ASN A 483 18.52 8.81 8.15
CA ASN A 483 18.98 7.48 7.72
C ASN A 483 18.78 7.26 6.22
N SER A 484 17.61 7.60 5.70
CA SER A 484 17.28 7.43 4.28
C SER A 484 18.08 8.38 3.39
N LEU A 485 18.33 9.62 3.83
CA LEU A 485 19.16 10.57 3.09
C LEU A 485 20.64 10.17 3.08
N LEU A 486 21.18 9.64 4.18
CA LEU A 486 22.53 9.09 4.23
C LEU A 486 22.67 7.89 3.29
N ASP A 487 21.70 7.00 3.29
CA ASP A 487 21.65 5.85 2.39
C ASP A 487 21.57 6.30 0.91
N ALA A 488 20.75 7.31 0.61
CA ALA A 488 20.68 7.92 -0.71
C ALA A 488 22.02 8.53 -1.13
N CYS A 489 22.70 9.30 -0.26
CA CYS A 489 24.03 9.83 -0.55
C CYS A 489 25.02 8.71 -0.90
N ARG A 490 25.02 7.60 -0.16
CA ARG A 490 25.90 6.45 -0.46
C ARG A 490 25.61 5.84 -1.81
N GLN A 491 24.33 5.64 -2.14
CA GLN A 491 23.93 5.02 -3.41
C GLN A 491 24.10 5.93 -4.63
N LEU A 492 24.10 7.25 -4.43
CA LEU A 492 24.30 8.22 -5.51
C LEU A 492 25.77 8.62 -5.69
N THR A 493 26.62 8.35 -4.72
CA THR A 493 28.07 8.60 -4.83
C THR A 493 28.69 7.49 -5.67
N PRO A 494 29.45 7.79 -6.73
CA PRO A 494 30.13 6.75 -7.50
C PRO A 494 31.10 5.95 -6.61
N ASP A 495 31.10 4.62 -6.77
CA ASP A 495 32.16 3.77 -6.23
C ASP A 495 33.51 4.32 -6.71
N SER A 496 34.38 4.64 -5.75
CA SER A 496 35.68 5.29 -5.98
C SER A 496 36.68 4.35 -6.64
#